data_AF-A0A9X6JU67-F1
#
_entry.id   AF-A0A9X6JU67-F1
#
_cell.length_a   1.000
_cell.length_b   1.000
_cell.length_c   1.000
_cell.angle_alpha   90.00
_cell.angle_beta   90.00
_cell.angle_gamma   90.00
#
_symmetry.space_group_name_H-M   'P 1'
#
loop_
_entity.id
_entity.type
_entity.pdbx_description
1 polymer ?
#
loop_
_entity_poly.entity_id
_entity_poly.type
_entity_poly.pdbx_seq_one_letter_code
_entity_poly.pdbx_strand_id
1 'polypeptide(L)' 'MLKKEVQLAMKEVKSNPQDKEIRVPMTDPKWSKEDEWVKMAHNVNGVEMHYVKNTKTGEFDDFKFKDKK' A
#
# COMPACT_ATOMS: atom_id res chain seq x y z
N MET A 1 -19.27 5.12 -19.13
CA MET A 1 -19.22 5.82 -17.83
C MET A 1 -18.23 5.21 -16.82
N LEU A 2 -17.82 3.94 -16.98
CA LEU A 2 -16.91 3.19 -16.09
C LEU A 2 -15.46 3.74 -15.91
N LYS A 3 -14.97 4.61 -16.81
CA LYS A 3 -13.58 5.10 -16.77
C LYS A 3 -13.33 6.26 -15.78
N LYS A 4 -14.39 6.97 -15.35
CA LYS A 4 -14.24 8.14 -14.47
C LYS A 4 -14.02 7.77 -13.01
N GLU A 5 -14.65 6.70 -12.55
CA GLU A 5 -14.59 6.27 -11.14
C GLU A 5 -13.21 5.73 -10.78
N VAL A 6 -12.58 4.95 -11.69
CA VAL A 6 -11.21 4.46 -11.53
C VAL A 6 -10.19 5.60 -11.44
N GLN A 7 -10.36 6.64 -12.24
CA GLN A 7 -9.50 7.83 -12.22
C GLN A 7 -9.65 8.63 -10.92
N LEU A 8 -10.85 8.64 -10.33
CA LEU A 8 -11.10 9.32 -9.06
C LEU A 8 -10.46 8.56 -7.89
N ALA A 9 -10.59 7.23 -7.89
CA ALA A 9 -9.92 6.38 -6.90
C ALA A 9 -8.38 6.50 -6.96
N MET A 10 -7.79 6.54 -8.17
CA MET A 10 -6.36 6.81 -8.33
C MET A 10 -5.95 8.20 -7.83
N LYS A 11 -6.82 9.21 -7.98
CA LYS A 11 -6.57 10.56 -7.46
C LYS A 11 -6.68 10.61 -5.94
N GLU A 12 -7.62 9.92 -5.33
CA GLU A 12 -7.74 9.87 -3.87
C GLU A 12 -6.54 9.19 -3.21
N VAL A 13 -6.06 8.07 -3.76
CA VAL A 13 -4.83 7.41 -3.30
C VAL A 13 -3.60 8.33 -3.46
N LYS A 14 -3.55 9.14 -4.52
CA LYS A 14 -2.48 10.16 -4.69
C LYS A 14 -2.65 11.40 -3.81
N SER A 15 -3.86 11.72 -3.37
CA SER A 15 -4.19 12.98 -2.68
C SER A 15 -4.34 12.80 -1.17
N ASN A 16 -4.43 11.57 -0.67
CA ASN A 16 -4.51 11.27 0.76
C ASN A 16 -3.18 10.63 1.24
N PRO A 17 -2.19 11.43 1.68
CA PRO A 17 -0.85 10.98 2.08
C PRO A 17 -0.84 10.27 3.45
N GLN A 18 -1.92 9.56 3.80
CA GLN A 18 -1.95 8.70 4.98
C GLN A 18 -1.33 7.32 4.70
N ASP A 19 -1.11 6.97 3.43
CA ASP A 19 -0.20 5.89 3.05
C ASP A 19 1.21 6.23 3.51
N LYS A 20 1.59 5.71 4.67
CA LYS A 20 2.94 5.83 5.18
C LYS A 20 3.72 4.62 4.71
N GLU A 21 4.73 4.87 3.90
CA GLU A 21 5.79 3.89 3.71
C GLU A 21 6.43 3.61 5.07
N ILE A 22 6.31 2.36 5.52
CA ILE A 22 6.99 1.89 6.69
C ILE A 22 8.40 1.50 6.22
N ARG A 23 9.40 2.27 6.65
CA ARG A 23 10.82 1.94 6.46
C ARG A 23 11.23 0.75 7.33
N VAL A 24 10.75 -0.43 6.97
CA VAL A 24 11.19 -1.71 7.53
C VAL A 24 12.08 -2.43 6.53
N PRO A 25 13.11 -3.15 6.99
CA PRO A 25 13.86 -4.03 6.11
C PRO A 25 12.91 -5.10 5.56
N MET A 26 12.81 -5.19 4.23
CA MET A 26 12.16 -6.30 3.57
C MET A 26 13.08 -7.52 3.66
N THR A 27 12.78 -8.42 4.58
CA THR A 27 13.56 -9.66 4.80
C THR A 27 13.00 -10.85 4.05
N ASP A 28 11.81 -10.72 3.45
CA ASP A 28 11.17 -11.80 2.72
C ASP A 28 11.67 -11.82 1.27
N PRO A 29 12.21 -12.95 0.78
CA PRO A 29 12.75 -13.05 -0.57
C PRO A 29 11.67 -12.87 -1.65
N LYS A 30 10.39 -13.13 -1.36
CA LYS A 30 9.29 -12.91 -2.31
C LYS A 30 9.03 -11.42 -2.55
N TRP A 31 9.27 -10.58 -1.55
CA TRP A 31 9.05 -9.14 -1.62
C TRP A 31 10.35 -8.40 -1.32
N SER A 32 11.39 -8.70 -2.09
CA SER A 32 12.73 -8.20 -1.86
C SER A 32 12.84 -6.69 -2.11
N LYS A 33 13.63 -5.99 -1.28
CA LYS A 33 13.93 -4.56 -1.49
C LYS A 33 14.66 -4.31 -2.82
N GLU A 34 15.44 -5.27 -3.30
CA GLU A 34 16.14 -5.19 -4.60
C GLU A 34 15.19 -5.05 -5.78
N ASP A 35 14.00 -5.66 -5.67
CA ASP A 35 12.91 -5.52 -6.63
C ASP A 35 12.03 -4.28 -6.36
N GLU A 36 12.48 -3.40 -5.47
CA GLU A 36 11.77 -2.19 -5.01
C GLU A 36 10.41 -2.45 -4.35
N TRP A 37 10.29 -3.55 -3.62
CA TRP A 37 9.17 -3.73 -2.70
C TRP A 37 9.34 -2.90 -1.44
N VAL A 38 8.28 -2.21 -1.04
CA VAL A 38 8.18 -1.44 0.19
C VAL A 38 6.94 -1.86 0.98
N LYS A 39 7.00 -1.77 2.30
CA LYS A 39 5.83 -2.00 3.16
C LYS A 39 5.09 -0.68 3.35
N MET A 40 3.79 -0.71 3.18
CA MET A 40 2.91 0.42 3.32
C MET A 40 1.94 0.16 4.48
N ALA A 41 1.58 1.22 5.19
CA ALA A 41 0.45 1.21 6.11
C ALA A 41 -0.52 2.32 5.78
N HIS A 42 -1.80 1.98 5.83
CA HIS A 42 -2.91 2.87 5.58
C HIS A 42 -3.91 2.76 6.73
N ASN A 43 -4.37 3.89 7.27
CA ASN A 43 -5.42 3.89 8.27
C ASN A 43 -6.73 4.34 7.63
N VAL A 44 -7.74 3.47 7.64
CA VAL A 44 -9.10 3.81 7.19
C VAL A 44 -10.01 3.81 8.39
N ASN A 45 -10.49 4.98 8.81
CA ASN A 45 -11.46 5.13 9.90
C ASN A 45 -11.08 4.38 11.20
N GLY A 46 -9.78 4.34 11.53
CA GLY A 46 -9.28 3.67 12.74
C GLY A 46 -8.88 2.20 12.56
N VAL A 47 -9.11 1.61 11.39
CA VAL A 47 -8.61 0.29 11.01
C VAL A 47 -7.27 0.46 10.28
N GLU A 48 -6.20 -0.12 10.83
CA GLU A 48 -4.88 -0.06 10.21
C GLU A 48 -4.71 -1.25 9.27
N MET A 49 -4.44 -0.97 8.00
CA MET A 49 -4.16 -1.96 6.97
C MET A 49 -2.69 -1.86 6.57
N HIS A 50 -1.98 -2.98 6.58
CA HIS A 50 -0.64 -3.09 6.04
C HIS A 50 -0.70 -3.84 4.70
N TYR A 51 0.16 -3.46 3.77
CA TYR A 51 0.34 -4.16 2.50
C TYR A 51 1.76 -3.92 1.99
N VAL A 52 2.22 -4.72 1.02
CA VAL A 52 3.47 -4.45 0.32
C VAL A 52 3.17 -3.91 -1.07
N LYS A 53 3.99 -2.98 -1.52
CA LYS A 53 3.87 -2.35 -2.84
C LYS A 53 5.21 -2.40 -3.53
N ASN A 54 5.22 -2.81 -4.78
CA ASN A 54 6.37 -2.69 -5.64
C ASN A 54 6.37 -1.29 -6.27
N THR A 55 7.38 -0.45 -6.02
CA THR A 55 7.43 0.90 -6.60
C THR A 55 7.90 0.90 -8.06
N LYS A 56 8.54 -0.18 -8.50
CA LYS A 56 9.01 -0.38 -9.88
C LYS A 56 7.89 -0.79 -10.82
N THR A 57 7.08 -1.79 -10.44
CA THR A 57 5.96 -2.31 -11.25
C THR A 57 4.62 -1.66 -10.90
N GLY A 58 4.49 -1.10 -9.70
CA GLY A 58 3.23 -0.57 -9.17
C GLY A 58 2.30 -1.66 -8.62
N GLU A 59 2.76 -2.90 -8.49
CA GLU A 59 1.99 -4.01 -7.94
C GLU A 59 1.82 -3.93 -6.43
N PHE A 60 0.78 -4.57 -5.92
CA PHE A 60 0.45 -4.64 -4.51
C PHE A 60 0.24 -6.10 -4.09
N ASP A 61 0.71 -6.48 -2.90
CA ASP A 61 0.59 -7.84 -2.35
C ASP A 61 0.51 -7.79 -0.79
N ASP A 62 0.31 -8.95 -0.15
CA ASP A 62 0.29 -9.16 1.31
C ASP A 62 -0.59 -8.19 2.12
N PHE A 63 -1.86 -8.05 1.75
CA PHE A 63 -2.81 -7.23 2.50
C PHE A 63 -3.15 -7.86 3.85
N LYS A 64 -2.91 -7.12 4.93
CA LYS A 64 -3.20 -7.53 6.31
C LYS A 64 -3.89 -6.41 7.07
N PHE A 65 -5.03 -6.73 7.68
CA PHE A 65 -5.73 -5.84 8.57
C PHE A 65 -5.26 -6.06 10.00
N LYS A 66 -4.90 -4.97 10.67
CA LYS A 66 -4.65 -4.96 12.11
C LYS A 66 -5.91 -4.42 12.77
N ASP A 67 -6.70 -5.33 13.33
CA ASP A 67 -7.85 -4.93 14.13
C ASP A 67 -7.39 -4.17 15.38
N LYS A 68 -8.13 -3.12 15.75
CA LYS A 68 -8.01 -2.52 17.07
C LYS A 68 -8.53 -3.52 18.09
N LYS A 69 -7.62 -4.05 18.91
CA LYS A 69 -7.96 -4.76 20.13
C LYS A 69 -8.57 -3.82 21.17
#